data_AF-A0A945BD35-F1
#
_entry.id   AF-A0A945BD35-F1
#
_cell.length_a   1.000
_cell.length_b   1.000
_cell.length_c   1.000
_cell.angle_alpha   90.00
_cell.angle_beta   90.00
_cell.angle_gamma   90.00
#
_symmetry.space_group_name_H-M   'P 1'
#
loop_
_entity.id
_entity.type
_entity.pdbx_description
1 polymer ?
#
loop_
_entity_poly.entity_id
_entity_poly.type
_entity_poly.pdbx_seq_one_letter_code
_entity_poly.pdbx_strand_id
1 'polypeptide(L)'
;MRSVLLTRLMLLIATTIMVMTIPINAAESEDQSLYLKLLKYEYDNRTFAYLGMKKAAHVLKDEPAGVFYQAYYDLEVVNQQIYKRSAVALNFDYKASWFTKFRGHAGGFAAHFITFSPESLIKIIVPYIPKLEQLRDLADPRYQSFFAYIVAQEKAQLEASQMAKAEGWEQGAKVLRAFVDSIDVDNITVIHGDN
;
A
#
# COMPACT_ATOMS: atom_id res chain seq x y z
N MET A 1 25.62 -65.70 -58.38
CA MET A 1 26.10 -64.64 -57.46
C MET A 1 24.88 -64.14 -56.70
N ARG A 2 24.71 -64.53 -55.42
CA ARG A 2 24.88 -63.66 -54.22
C ARG A 2 23.97 -62.40 -54.32
N SER A 3 22.97 -62.15 -53.48
CA SER A 3 22.89 -62.38 -52.03
C SER A 3 21.45 -62.27 -51.51
N VAL A 4 21.16 -63.07 -50.48
CA VAL A 4 20.07 -62.93 -49.50
C VAL A 4 20.37 -61.74 -48.58
N LEU A 5 19.38 -60.89 -48.28
CA LEU A 5 19.35 -60.01 -47.10
C LEU A 5 17.89 -59.63 -46.81
N LEU A 6 17.24 -60.31 -45.86
CA LEU A 6 17.18 -59.96 -44.43
C LEU A 6 16.36 -58.71 -44.14
N THR A 7 15.09 -58.96 -43.80
CA THR A 7 14.37 -58.44 -42.61
C THR A 7 14.76 -57.06 -42.11
N ARG A 8 13.86 -56.07 -42.25
CA ARG A 8 13.55 -55.08 -41.19
C ARG A 8 12.10 -54.60 -41.30
N LEU A 9 11.22 -55.24 -40.53
CA LEU A 9 9.95 -54.69 -40.09
C LEU A 9 10.27 -53.50 -39.18
N MET A 10 10.10 -52.28 -39.66
CA MET A 10 10.18 -51.09 -38.79
C MET A 10 8.86 -50.96 -38.02
N LEU A 11 8.85 -51.50 -36.80
CA LEU A 11 7.85 -51.18 -35.80
C LEU A 11 8.11 -49.76 -35.29
N LEU A 12 7.35 -48.78 -35.78
CA LEU A 12 7.38 -47.41 -35.31
C LEU A 12 6.55 -47.35 -34.02
N ILE A 13 7.22 -47.52 -32.87
CA ILE A 13 6.62 -47.25 -31.56
C ILE A 13 6.56 -45.72 -31.43
N ALA A 14 5.40 -45.15 -31.75
CA ALA A 14 5.09 -43.78 -31.38
C ALA A 14 4.91 -43.72 -29.86
N THR A 15 5.98 -43.37 -29.13
CA THR A 15 5.86 -42.94 -27.74
C THR A 15 5.20 -41.57 -27.74
N THR A 16 3.87 -41.56 -27.66
CA THR A 16 3.12 -40.39 -27.21
C THR A 16 3.60 -40.08 -25.80
N ILE A 17 4.51 -39.11 -25.67
CA ILE A 17 4.76 -38.45 -24.39
C ILE A 17 3.45 -37.75 -24.06
N MET A 18 2.63 -38.42 -23.27
CA MET A 18 1.51 -37.82 -22.58
C MET A 18 2.15 -36.82 -21.62
N VAL A 19 2.31 -35.57 -22.09
CA VAL A 19 2.59 -34.45 -21.21
C VAL A 19 1.38 -34.39 -20.29
N MET A 20 1.53 -34.97 -19.11
CA MET A 20 0.61 -34.70 -18.02
C MET A 20 0.72 -33.20 -17.80
N THR A 21 -0.25 -32.46 -18.34
CA THR A 21 -0.53 -31.10 -17.94
C THR A 21 -0.90 -31.20 -16.47
N ILE A 22 0.12 -31.13 -15.60
CA ILE A 22 -0.09 -30.86 -14.19
C ILE A 22 -0.91 -29.58 -14.20
N PRO A 23 -2.13 -29.58 -13.64
CA PRO A 23 -2.85 -28.34 -13.49
C PRO A 23 -1.97 -27.48 -12.58
N ILE A 24 -1.35 -26.44 -13.15
CA ILE A 24 -0.76 -25.35 -12.37
C ILE A 24 -1.96 -24.57 -11.83
N ASN A 25 -2.74 -25.19 -10.94
CA ASN A 25 -3.33 -24.43 -9.86
C ASN A 25 -2.15 -24.13 -8.95
N ALA A 26 -1.40 -23.06 -9.29
CA ALA A 26 -0.47 -22.45 -8.38
C ALA A 26 -1.31 -22.06 -7.15
N ALA A 27 -1.27 -22.90 -6.12
CA ALA A 27 -1.75 -22.50 -4.82
C ALA A 27 -0.98 -21.23 -4.49
N GLU A 28 -1.70 -20.11 -4.36
CA GLU A 28 -1.13 -18.85 -3.92
C GLU A 28 -0.34 -19.13 -2.63
N SER A 29 0.95 -18.78 -2.60
CA SER A 29 1.74 -19.01 -1.39
C SER A 29 1.13 -18.19 -0.23
N GLU A 30 1.30 -18.67 1.00
CA GLU A 30 0.82 -17.95 2.18
C GLU A 30 1.38 -16.51 2.22
N ASP A 31 2.62 -16.33 1.80
CA ASP A 31 3.29 -15.02 1.66
C ASP A 31 2.62 -14.12 0.62
N GLN A 32 2.25 -14.66 -0.55
CA GLN A 32 1.57 -13.90 -1.60
C GLN A 32 0.16 -13.47 -1.14
N SER A 33 -0.57 -14.38 -0.50
CA SER A 33 -1.90 -14.07 0.06
C SER A 33 -1.82 -12.99 1.15
N LEU A 34 -0.81 -13.09 2.02
CA LEU A 34 -0.56 -12.10 3.08
C LEU A 34 -0.16 -10.74 2.50
N TYR A 35 0.72 -10.73 1.48
CA TYR A 35 1.11 -9.52 0.75
C TYR A 35 -0.12 -8.79 0.18
N LEU A 36 -0.97 -9.49 -0.59
CA LEU A 36 -2.16 -8.88 -1.18
C LEU A 36 -3.14 -8.36 -0.12
N LYS A 37 -3.30 -9.10 0.98
CA LYS A 37 -4.15 -8.68 2.10
C LYS A 37 -3.65 -7.39 2.75
N LEU A 38 -2.35 -7.30 3.05
CA LEU A 38 -1.74 -6.12 3.65
C LEU A 38 -1.74 -4.94 2.69
N LEU A 39 -1.42 -5.16 1.41
CA LEU A 39 -1.46 -4.12 0.37
C LEU A 39 -2.87 -3.54 0.23
N LYS A 40 -3.89 -4.40 0.14
CA LYS A 40 -5.28 -3.95 0.07
C LYS A 40 -5.68 -3.14 1.30
N TYR A 41 -5.30 -3.60 2.49
CA TYR A 41 -5.59 -2.88 3.73
C TYR A 41 -4.96 -1.49 3.74
N GLU A 42 -3.72 -1.36 3.26
CA GLU A 42 -3.02 -0.08 3.21
C GLU A 42 -3.67 0.90 2.21
N TYR A 43 -4.11 0.44 1.04
CA TYR A 43 -4.86 1.29 0.10
C TYR A 43 -6.24 1.72 0.67
N ASP A 44 -6.94 0.82 1.37
CA ASP A 44 -8.18 1.16 2.08
C ASP A 44 -7.90 2.21 3.19
N ASN A 45 -6.80 2.05 3.92
CA ASN A 45 -6.38 2.96 4.98
C ASN A 45 -6.02 4.36 4.44
N ARG A 46 -5.26 4.48 3.34
CA ARG A 46 -4.99 5.77 2.70
C ARG A 46 -6.24 6.46 2.19
N THR A 47 -7.19 5.70 1.65
CA THR A 47 -8.47 6.26 1.22
C THR A 47 -9.23 6.84 2.41
N PHE A 48 -9.26 6.11 3.53
CA PHE A 48 -9.89 6.57 4.76
C PHE A 48 -9.18 7.80 5.34
N ALA A 49 -7.84 7.79 5.42
CA ALA A 49 -7.02 8.89 5.91
C ALA A 49 -7.27 10.16 5.08
N TYR A 50 -7.21 10.08 3.74
CA TYR A 50 -7.50 11.21 2.87
C TYR A 50 -8.86 11.84 3.14
N LEU A 51 -9.93 11.02 3.17
CA LEU A 51 -11.29 11.53 3.41
C LEU A 51 -11.47 12.08 4.83
N GLY A 52 -10.90 11.40 5.82
CA GLY A 52 -10.94 11.81 7.22
C GLY A 52 -10.21 13.14 7.45
N MET A 53 -8.97 13.24 6.98
CA MET A 53 -8.14 14.44 7.14
C MET A 53 -8.68 15.61 6.32
N LYS A 54 -9.24 15.38 5.12
CA LYS A 54 -9.95 16.42 4.36
C LYS A 54 -11.08 17.04 5.17
N LYS A 55 -11.89 16.20 5.81
CA LYS A 55 -13.01 16.67 6.64
C LYS A 55 -12.49 17.38 7.90
N ALA A 56 -11.50 16.82 8.58
CA ALA A 56 -10.92 17.40 9.79
C ALA A 56 -10.28 18.76 9.53
N ALA A 57 -9.47 18.89 8.48
CA ALA A 57 -8.86 20.15 8.04
C ALA A 57 -9.94 21.21 7.76
N HIS A 58 -11.03 20.84 7.08
CA HIS A 58 -12.12 21.76 6.80
C HIS A 58 -12.86 22.22 8.08
N VAL A 59 -13.20 21.29 8.97
CA VAL A 59 -13.96 21.57 10.19
C VAL A 59 -13.15 22.35 11.22
N LEU A 60 -11.85 22.08 11.32
CA LEU A 60 -10.95 22.68 12.32
C LEU A 60 -10.16 23.89 11.81
N LYS A 61 -10.45 24.40 10.61
CA LYS A 61 -9.64 25.45 9.97
C LYS A 61 -9.39 26.70 10.84
N ASP A 62 -10.33 27.02 11.73
CA ASP A 62 -10.28 28.19 12.62
C ASP A 62 -9.87 27.82 14.07
N GLU A 63 -9.54 26.56 14.32
CA GLU A 63 -9.13 26.03 15.64
C GLU A 63 -7.61 25.88 15.73
N PRO A 64 -7.00 25.90 16.94
CA PRO A 64 -5.57 25.67 17.10
C PRO A 64 -5.05 24.35 16.52
N ALA A 65 -5.91 23.31 16.49
CA ALA A 65 -5.56 22.01 15.88
C ALA A 65 -5.63 22.02 14.35
N GLY A 66 -6.28 23.02 13.74
CA GLY A 66 -6.49 23.11 12.29
C GLY A 66 -5.20 23.04 11.48
N VAL A 67 -4.14 23.68 11.97
CA VAL A 67 -2.81 23.69 11.32
C VAL A 67 -2.21 22.29 11.17
N PHE A 68 -2.41 21.42 12.15
CA PHE A 68 -1.93 20.04 12.14
C PHE A 68 -2.75 19.20 11.17
N TYR A 69 -4.07 19.31 11.23
CA TYR A 69 -4.96 18.53 10.36
C TYR A 69 -4.88 18.97 8.90
N GLN A 70 -4.64 20.26 8.63
CA GLN A 70 -4.34 20.75 7.29
C GLN A 70 -3.02 20.15 6.78
N ALA A 71 -1.94 20.19 7.57
CA ALA A 71 -0.66 19.60 7.17
C ALA A 71 -0.77 18.07 6.92
N TYR A 72 -1.55 17.37 7.74
CA TYR A 72 -1.83 15.94 7.52
C TYR A 72 -2.63 15.75 6.22
N TYR A 73 -3.66 16.57 5.99
CA TYR A 73 -4.41 16.49 4.73
C TYR A 73 -3.53 16.75 3.50
N ASP A 74 -2.61 17.71 3.56
CA ASP A 74 -1.68 18.02 2.49
C ASP A 74 -0.76 16.82 2.18
N LEU A 75 -0.27 16.12 3.20
CA LEU A 75 0.42 14.83 3.04
C LEU A 75 -0.47 13.83 2.31
N GLU A 76 -1.72 13.66 2.73
CA GLU A 76 -2.62 12.69 2.09
C GLU A 76 -2.95 13.06 0.63
N VAL A 77 -2.94 14.35 0.26
CA VAL A 77 -3.06 14.79 -1.14
C VAL A 77 -1.88 14.29 -1.98
N VAL A 78 -0.66 14.38 -1.45
CA VAL A 78 0.55 13.85 -2.11
C VAL A 78 0.50 12.32 -2.17
N ASN A 79 0.08 11.66 -1.08
CA ASN A 79 -0.11 10.21 -1.03
C ASN A 79 -1.05 9.73 -2.15
N GLN A 80 -2.17 10.42 -2.42
CA GLN A 80 -3.07 10.02 -3.50
C GLN A 80 -2.36 9.94 -4.86
N GLN A 81 -1.39 10.82 -5.13
CA GLN A 81 -0.63 10.80 -6.38
C GLN A 81 0.31 9.60 -6.44
N ILE A 82 1.08 9.38 -5.37
CA ILE A 82 2.02 8.26 -5.27
C ILE A 82 1.29 6.93 -5.37
N TYR A 83 0.24 6.72 -4.58
CA TYR A 83 -0.53 5.48 -4.55
C TYR A 83 -1.21 5.19 -5.89
N LYS A 84 -1.72 6.22 -6.57
CA LYS A 84 -2.31 6.03 -7.89
C LYS A 84 -1.28 5.56 -8.92
N ARG A 85 -0.07 6.13 -8.92
CA ARG A 85 1.02 5.71 -9.81
C ARG A 85 1.51 4.30 -9.46
N SER A 86 1.71 4.02 -8.18
CA SER A 86 2.15 2.70 -7.70
C SER A 86 1.14 1.60 -7.98
N ALA A 87 -0.17 1.86 -7.90
CA ALA A 87 -1.19 0.85 -8.25
C ALA A 87 -1.07 0.40 -9.71
N VAL A 88 -0.77 1.33 -10.63
CA VAL A 88 -0.51 1.02 -12.04
C VAL A 88 0.76 0.18 -12.18
N ALA A 89 1.87 0.62 -11.55
CA ALA A 89 3.15 -0.09 -11.59
C ALA A 89 3.05 -1.53 -11.04
N LEU A 90 2.29 -1.71 -9.96
CA LEU A 90 2.06 -3.02 -9.32
C LEU A 90 1.06 -3.90 -10.08
N ASN A 91 0.45 -3.41 -11.18
CA ASN A 91 -0.69 -4.05 -11.84
C ASN A 91 -1.80 -4.44 -10.84
N PHE A 92 -2.01 -3.59 -9.84
CA PHE A 92 -2.98 -3.83 -8.77
C PHE A 92 -4.30 -3.12 -9.13
N ASP A 93 -5.29 -3.88 -9.61
CA ASP A 93 -6.66 -3.39 -9.88
C ASP A 93 -7.39 -3.10 -8.56
N TYR A 94 -6.90 -2.09 -7.84
CA TYR A 94 -7.52 -1.63 -6.62
C TYR A 94 -8.83 -0.93 -6.93
N LYS A 95 -9.93 -1.61 -6.58
CA LYS A 95 -11.25 -1.00 -6.49
C LYS A 95 -11.51 -0.71 -5.03
N ALA A 96 -11.59 0.58 -4.70
CA ALA A 96 -12.08 0.99 -3.38
C ALA A 96 -13.38 0.26 -3.10
N SER A 97 -13.37 -0.56 -2.05
CA SER A 97 -14.53 -1.36 -1.68
C SER A 97 -15.74 -0.45 -1.44
N TRP A 98 -16.92 -0.92 -1.79
CA TRP A 98 -18.18 -0.24 -1.45
C TRP A 98 -18.31 0.01 0.05
N PHE A 99 -17.65 -0.81 0.88
CA PHE A 99 -17.51 -0.65 2.32
C PHE A 99 -16.69 0.60 2.73
N THR A 100 -15.73 1.02 1.90
CA THR A 100 -14.95 2.26 2.07
C THR A 100 -15.77 3.50 1.68
N LYS A 101 -16.73 3.38 0.76
CA LYS A 101 -17.72 4.44 0.47
C LYS A 101 -18.78 4.59 1.58
N PHE A 102 -19.20 3.50 2.22
CA PHE A 102 -20.35 3.49 3.15
C PHE A 102 -20.07 3.85 4.61
N ARG A 103 -18.80 3.96 5.04
CA ARG A 103 -18.47 4.62 6.32
C ARG A 103 -18.74 6.15 6.31
N GLY A 104 -19.16 6.70 5.16
CA GLY A 104 -19.79 8.02 5.03
C GLY A 104 -21.29 8.08 5.37
N HIS A 105 -21.98 6.94 5.56
CA HIS A 105 -23.42 6.87 5.86
C HIS A 105 -23.77 6.27 7.24
N ALA A 106 -22.84 6.26 8.19
CA ALA A 106 -23.20 6.37 9.60
C ALA A 106 -23.53 7.85 9.91
N GLY A 107 -24.66 8.32 9.35
CA GLY A 107 -25.16 9.69 9.39
C GLY A 107 -25.49 10.24 10.79
N GLY A 108 -25.08 9.55 11.86
CA GLY A 108 -25.18 10.01 13.25
C GLY A 108 -23.91 9.85 14.09
N PHE A 109 -22.83 9.22 13.58
CA PHE A 109 -21.61 8.94 14.36
C PHE A 109 -20.40 9.77 13.91
N ALA A 110 -20.34 10.12 12.62
CA ALA A 110 -19.23 10.87 12.02
C ALA A 110 -19.26 12.38 12.32
N ALA A 111 -20.23 12.88 13.07
CA ALA A 111 -20.30 14.28 13.52
C ALA A 111 -19.60 14.50 14.88
N HIS A 112 -19.32 13.44 15.65
CA HIS A 112 -18.81 13.57 17.03
C HIS A 112 -17.35 13.13 17.21
N PHE A 113 -16.75 12.42 16.24
CA PHE A 113 -15.37 11.91 16.31
C PHE A 113 -14.54 12.22 15.05
N ILE A 114 -14.56 13.48 14.58
CA ILE A 114 -13.76 13.90 13.41
C ILE A 114 -12.30 14.19 13.81
N THR A 115 -12.02 14.31 15.10
CA THR A 115 -10.73 14.81 15.59
C THR A 115 -10.15 13.85 16.61
N PHE A 116 -9.14 13.09 16.20
CA PHE A 116 -8.34 12.29 17.12
C PHE A 116 -7.46 13.21 17.98
N SER A 117 -7.33 12.91 19.27
CA SER A 117 -6.24 13.52 20.02
C SER A 117 -4.89 12.99 19.49
N PRO A 118 -3.78 13.69 19.74
CA PRO A 118 -2.45 13.18 19.39
C PRO A 118 -2.20 11.78 19.98
N GLU A 119 -2.65 11.53 21.21
CA GLU A 119 -2.57 10.22 21.86
C GLU A 119 -3.35 9.14 21.11
N SER A 120 -4.55 9.46 20.61
CA SER A 120 -5.35 8.51 19.84
C SER A 120 -4.67 8.17 18.52
N LEU A 121 -4.08 9.15 17.83
CA LEU A 121 -3.30 8.91 16.62
C LEU A 121 -2.10 8.00 16.91
N ILE A 122 -1.32 8.29 17.95
CA ILE A 122 -0.18 7.45 18.37
C ILE A 122 -0.62 6.00 18.62
N LYS A 123 -1.73 5.80 19.35
CA LYS A 123 -2.25 4.45 19.65
C LYS A 123 -2.69 3.67 18.40
N ILE A 124 -3.13 4.38 17.35
CA ILE A 124 -3.51 3.76 16.07
C ILE A 124 -2.26 3.43 15.26
N ILE A 125 -1.31 4.36 15.19
CA ILE A 125 -0.15 4.29 14.29
C ILE A 125 0.91 3.29 14.78
N VAL A 126 1.25 3.29 16.08
CA VAL A 126 2.29 2.42 16.65
C VAL A 126 2.14 0.93 16.28
N PRO A 127 0.98 0.29 16.47
CA PRO A 127 0.81 -1.12 16.09
C PRO A 127 0.70 -1.35 14.57
N TYR A 128 0.58 -0.28 13.78
CA TYR A 128 0.45 -0.39 12.34
C TYR A 128 1.80 -0.44 11.61
N ILE A 129 2.80 0.30 12.09
CA ILE A 129 4.15 0.35 11.49
C ILE A 129 4.75 -1.06 11.25
N PRO A 130 4.71 -2.01 12.21
CA PRO A 130 5.26 -3.35 11.95
C PRO A 130 4.56 -4.10 10.82
N LYS A 131 3.27 -3.83 10.57
CA LYS A 131 2.54 -4.44 9.45
C LYS A 131 2.97 -3.86 8.11
N LEU A 132 3.31 -2.58 8.09
CA LEU A 132 3.85 -1.91 6.90
C LEU A 132 5.28 -2.37 6.61
N GLU A 133 6.08 -2.58 7.66
CA GLU A 133 7.41 -3.17 7.53
C GLU A 133 7.33 -4.61 6.99
N GLN A 134 6.39 -5.41 7.49
CA GLN A 134 6.11 -6.74 6.93
C GLN A 134 5.64 -6.68 5.47
N LEU A 135 4.76 -5.74 5.12
CA LEU A 135 4.33 -5.54 3.73
C LEU A 135 5.51 -5.20 2.82
N ARG A 136 6.43 -4.35 3.28
CA ARG A 136 7.67 -4.03 2.56
C ARG A 136 8.55 -5.26 2.37
N ASP A 137 8.74 -6.05 3.40
CA ASP A 137 9.65 -7.19 3.37
C ASP A 137 9.11 -8.34 2.49
N LEU A 138 7.78 -8.42 2.31
CA LEU A 138 7.12 -9.34 1.38
C LEU A 138 7.08 -8.84 -0.08
N ALA A 139 7.37 -7.57 -0.31
CA ALA A 139 7.22 -6.96 -1.63
C ALA A 139 8.35 -7.35 -2.59
N ASP A 140 8.05 -7.32 -3.89
CA ASP A 140 9.07 -7.45 -4.93
C ASP A 140 10.08 -6.29 -4.83
N PRO A 141 11.40 -6.56 -4.74
CA PRO A 141 12.44 -5.55 -4.60
C PRO A 141 12.42 -4.45 -5.68
N ARG A 142 11.85 -4.71 -6.86
CA ARG A 142 11.70 -3.71 -7.93
C ARG A 142 10.88 -2.50 -7.49
N TYR A 143 9.99 -2.66 -6.50
CA TYR A 143 9.13 -1.61 -5.95
C TYR A 143 9.58 -1.13 -4.57
N GLN A 144 10.82 -1.44 -4.16
CA GLN A 144 11.31 -1.17 -2.81
C GLN A 144 11.18 0.31 -2.41
N SER A 145 11.39 1.25 -3.33
CA SER A 145 11.21 2.69 -3.08
C SER A 145 9.80 3.02 -2.58
N PHE A 146 8.76 2.46 -3.22
CA PHE A 146 7.38 2.68 -2.80
C PHE A 146 7.12 2.11 -1.42
N PHE A 147 7.51 0.86 -1.16
CA PHE A 147 7.24 0.24 0.14
C PHE A 147 8.07 0.84 1.28
N ALA A 148 9.30 1.30 1.01
CA ALA A 148 10.08 2.08 1.96
C ALA A 148 9.39 3.41 2.29
N TYR A 149 8.84 4.08 1.27
CA TYR A 149 8.05 5.29 1.46
C TYR A 149 6.80 5.06 2.31
N ILE A 150 6.06 3.96 2.10
CA ILE A 150 4.88 3.61 2.93
C ILE A 150 5.23 3.57 4.42
N VAL A 151 6.38 2.99 4.76
CA VAL A 151 6.84 2.94 6.16
C VAL A 151 7.29 4.34 6.64
N ALA A 152 7.99 5.09 5.78
CA ALA A 152 8.49 6.42 6.12
C ALA A 152 7.35 7.42 6.40
N GLN A 153 6.29 7.44 5.60
CA GLN A 153 5.13 8.31 5.85
C GLN A 153 4.48 8.01 7.20
N GLU A 154 4.36 6.73 7.57
CA GLU A 154 3.64 6.33 8.79
C GLU A 154 4.49 6.69 10.02
N LYS A 155 5.83 6.57 9.90
CA LYS A 155 6.77 7.04 10.90
C LYS A 155 6.73 8.57 11.06
N ALA A 156 6.63 9.33 9.97
CA ALA A 156 6.48 10.78 10.03
C ALA A 156 5.15 11.19 10.68
N GLN A 157 4.05 10.46 10.39
CA GLN A 157 2.75 10.66 11.04
C GLN A 157 2.79 10.35 12.55
N LEU A 158 3.55 9.32 12.95
CA LEU A 158 3.79 9.01 14.35
C LEU A 158 4.57 10.13 15.05
N GLU A 159 5.70 10.54 14.46
CA GLU A 159 6.56 11.60 15.00
C GLU A 159 5.77 12.91 15.12
N ALA A 160 5.02 13.29 14.09
CA ALA A 160 4.16 14.46 14.12
C ALA A 160 3.12 14.39 15.24
N SER A 161 2.51 13.22 15.47
CA SER A 161 1.55 13.02 16.55
C SER A 161 2.21 13.09 17.93
N GLN A 162 3.41 12.54 18.08
CA GLN A 162 4.20 12.64 19.31
C GLN A 162 4.61 14.10 19.59
N MET A 163 5.02 14.82 18.56
CA MET A 163 5.38 16.23 18.65
C MET A 163 4.16 17.10 18.98
N ALA A 164 3.02 16.85 18.34
CA ALA A 164 1.76 17.53 18.66
C ALA A 164 1.33 17.31 20.12
N LYS A 165 1.56 16.11 20.66
CA LYS A 165 1.32 15.80 22.07
C LYS A 165 2.26 16.55 23.01
N ALA A 166 3.55 16.58 22.69
CA ALA A 166 4.58 17.10 23.58
C ALA A 166 4.67 18.63 23.55
N GLU A 167 4.58 19.22 22.36
CA GLU A 167 4.89 20.64 22.12
C GLU A 167 3.74 21.41 21.45
N GLY A 168 2.63 20.74 21.16
CA GLY A 168 1.44 21.35 20.58
C GLY A 168 1.34 21.23 19.05
N TRP A 169 0.14 21.51 18.54
CA TRP A 169 -0.30 21.22 17.18
C TRP A 169 0.60 21.78 16.09
N GLU A 170 1.11 23.01 16.25
CA GLU A 170 1.96 23.65 15.26
C GLU A 170 3.29 22.91 15.08
N GLN A 171 3.87 22.37 16.16
CA GLN A 171 5.13 21.62 16.08
C GLN A 171 4.92 20.28 15.39
N GLY A 172 3.81 19.58 15.67
CA GLY A 172 3.43 18.40 14.91
C GLY A 172 3.19 18.71 13.43
N ALA A 173 2.57 19.85 13.12
CA ALA A 173 2.32 20.28 11.74
C ALA A 173 3.64 20.51 10.98
N LYS A 174 4.66 21.07 11.63
CA LYS A 174 5.99 21.28 11.03
C LYS A 174 6.65 19.95 10.62
N VAL A 175 6.52 18.90 11.43
CA VAL A 175 7.04 17.57 11.07
C VAL A 175 6.39 17.07 9.78
N LEU A 176 5.07 17.17 9.66
CA LEU A 176 4.33 16.75 8.46
C LEU A 176 4.72 17.58 7.24
N ARG A 177 4.81 18.91 7.37
CA ARG A 177 5.22 19.80 6.27
C ARG A 177 6.63 19.50 5.81
N ALA A 178 7.58 19.35 6.74
CA ALA A 178 8.97 19.01 6.41
C ALA A 178 9.07 17.65 5.71
N PHE A 179 8.27 16.66 6.15
CA PHE A 179 8.19 15.38 5.46
C PHE A 179 7.65 15.56 4.04
N VAL A 180 6.54 16.28 3.85
CA VAL A 180 5.98 16.57 2.51
C VAL A 180 6.99 17.26 1.60
N ASP A 181 7.71 18.26 2.09
CA ASP A 181 8.74 18.99 1.34
C ASP A 181 9.92 18.09 0.91
N SER A 182 10.14 16.98 1.62
CA SER A 182 11.17 15.99 1.29
C SER A 182 10.72 14.94 0.27
N ILE A 183 9.43 14.88 -0.07
CA ILE A 183 8.88 13.87 -0.97
C ILE A 183 9.27 14.18 -2.41
N ASP A 184 10.02 13.26 -3.01
CA ASP A 184 10.22 13.18 -4.45
C ASP A 184 9.33 12.08 -5.04
N VAL A 185 8.18 12.49 -5.56
CA VAL A 185 7.15 11.58 -6.11
C VAL A 185 7.71 10.73 -7.25
N ASP A 186 8.61 11.27 -8.07
CA ASP A 186 9.16 10.56 -9.21
C ASP A 186 10.09 9.45 -8.71
N ASN A 187 11.02 9.76 -7.79
CA ASN A 187 11.93 8.77 -7.21
C ASN A 187 11.23 7.64 -6.42
N ILE A 188 10.06 7.91 -5.82
CA ILE A 188 9.28 6.91 -5.09
C ILE A 188 8.60 5.91 -6.03
N THR A 189 8.23 6.37 -7.23
CA THR A 189 7.44 5.59 -8.20
C THR A 189 8.28 4.95 -9.30
N VAL A 190 9.61 5.12 -9.25
CA VAL A 190 10.57 4.40 -10.10
C VAL A 190 10.51 2.90 -9.84
N ILE A 191 10.41 2.13 -10.92
CA ILE A 191 10.60 0.69 -10.91
C ILE A 191 12.09 0.43 -11.14
N HIS A 192 12.78 -0.14 -10.16
CA HIS A 192 14.19 -0.51 -10.31
C HIS A 192 14.27 -1.88 -10.96
N GLY A 193 14.57 -1.96 -12.26
CA GLY A 193 14.92 -3.25 -12.88
C GLY A 193 14.56 -3.49 -14.34
N ASP A 194 14.86 -2.57 -15.24
CA ASP A 194 15.10 -2.91 -16.66
C ASP A 194 16.52 -2.43 -17.04
N ASN A 195 17.52 -3.27 -16.78
CA ASN A 195 18.85 -3.26 -17.41
C ASN A 195 19.22 -4.70 -17.76
#